data_AF-A0A7J4SJ77-F1
#
_entry.id   AF-A0A7J4SJ77-F1
#
_cell.length_a   1.000
_cell.length_b   1.000
_cell.length_c   1.000
_cell.angle_alpha   90.00
_cell.angle_beta   90.00
_cell.angle_gamma   90.00
#
_symmetry.space_group_name_H-M   'P 1'
#
loop_
_entity.id
_entity.type
_entity.pdbx_description
1 polymer ?
#
loop_
_entity_poly.entity_id
_entity_poly.type
_entity_poly.pdbx_seq_one_letter_code
_entity_poly.pdbx_strand_id
1 'polypeptide(L)'
;MAPGTVEIAIVVGLFFILFGPTQLPKLARSLGQAKTEFNRGLTEGGGESDTEADMNRGGRTENVALTEDAASKGIDVEGKTVDEVKEAVQSAEEE
;
A
#
# COMPACT_ATOMS: atom_id res chain seq x y z
N MET A 1 -41.70 14.71 2.32
CA MET A 1 -42.04 13.46 3.03
C MET A 1 -40.93 12.46 2.75
N ALA A 2 -40.16 12.07 3.75
CA ALA A 2 -39.19 10.99 3.58
C ALA A 2 -39.94 9.64 3.67
N PRO A 3 -39.49 8.60 2.96
CA PRO A 3 -40.13 7.29 3.05
C PRO A 3 -40.03 6.74 4.48
N GLY A 4 -41.13 6.15 4.94
CA GLY A 4 -41.23 5.53 6.25
C GLY A 4 -40.38 4.26 6.36
N THR A 5 -40.14 3.81 7.58
CA THR A 5 -39.37 2.58 7.86
C THR A 5 -39.93 1.35 7.14
N VAL A 6 -41.26 1.24 7.07
CA VAL A 6 -41.96 0.15 6.37
C VAL A 6 -41.73 0.22 4.85
N GLU A 7 -41.81 1.40 4.25
CA GLU A 7 -41.60 1.58 2.82
C GLU A 7 -40.15 1.23 2.43
N ILE A 8 -39.18 1.66 3.24
CA ILE A 8 -37.78 1.28 3.07
C ILE A 8 -37.60 -0.24 3.18
N ALA A 9 -38.23 -0.89 4.17
CA ALA A 9 -38.15 -2.33 4.33
C ALA A 9 -38.72 -3.09 3.12
N ILE A 10 -39.82 -2.62 2.52
CA ILE A 10 -40.39 -3.20 1.30
C ILE A 10 -39.42 -3.06 0.12
N VAL A 11 -38.82 -1.89 -0.07
CA VAL A 11 -37.84 -1.66 -1.14
C VAL A 11 -36.61 -2.56 -0.97
N VAL A 12 -36.09 -2.68 0.26
CA VAL A 12 -34.97 -3.56 0.57
C VAL A 12 -35.34 -5.04 0.36
N GLY A 13 -36.55 -5.44 0.75
CA GLY A 13 -37.07 -6.78 0.49
C GLY A 13 -37.14 -7.10 -1.01
N LEU A 14 -37.70 -6.17 -1.80
CA LEU A 14 -37.76 -6.31 -3.26
C LEU A 14 -36.37 -6.38 -3.88
N PHE A 15 -35.43 -5.56 -3.41
CA PHE A 15 -34.04 -5.62 -3.83
C PHE A 15 -33.45 -7.01 -3.59
N PHE A 16 -33.65 -7.60 -2.42
CA PHE A 16 -33.15 -8.95 -2.13
C PHE A 16 -33.81 -10.04 -2.96
N ILE A 17 -35.07 -9.89 -3.37
CA ILE A 17 -35.73 -10.84 -4.28
C ILE A 17 -35.10 -10.77 -5.68
N LEU A 18 -34.84 -9.56 -6.18
CA LEU A 18 -34.30 -9.36 -7.54
C LEU A 18 -32.80 -9.70 -7.64
N PHE A 19 -32.02 -9.32 -6.62
CA PHE A 19 -30.56 -9.38 -6.64
C PHE A 19 -30.00 -10.49 -5.76
N GLY A 20 -30.75 -10.97 -4.77
CA GLY A 20 -30.30 -11.97 -3.80
C GLY A 20 -29.56 -11.38 -2.59
N PRO A 21 -29.47 -12.12 -1.47
CA PRO A 21 -28.87 -11.63 -0.22
C PRO A 21 -27.36 -11.38 -0.31
N THR A 22 -26.69 -11.98 -1.28
CA THR A 22 -25.22 -11.90 -1.41
C THR A 22 -24.73 -10.63 -2.11
N GLN A 23 -25.62 -9.86 -2.76
CA GLN A 23 -25.19 -8.70 -3.55
C GLN A 23 -24.78 -7.50 -2.70
N LEU A 24 -25.45 -7.22 -1.58
CA LEU A 24 -25.01 -6.16 -0.67
C LEU A 24 -23.60 -6.41 -0.11
N PRO A 25 -23.25 -7.61 0.41
CA PRO A 25 -21.88 -7.92 0.82
C PRO A 25 -20.85 -7.79 -0.30
N LYS A 26 -21.18 -8.23 -1.53
CA LYS A 26 -20.26 -8.14 -2.67
C LYS A 26 -19.99 -6.69 -3.06
N LEU A 27 -21.03 -5.87 -3.16
CA LEU A 27 -20.90 -4.45 -3.45
C LEU A 27 -20.08 -3.74 -2.36
N ALA A 28 -20.36 -4.00 -1.08
CA ALA A 28 -19.60 -3.44 0.03
C ALA A 28 -18.11 -3.81 -0.01
N ARG A 29 -17.78 -5.08 -0.32
CA ARG A 29 -16.38 -5.52 -0.49
C ARG A 29 -15.71 -4.80 -1.65
N SER A 30 -16.34 -4.79 -2.82
CA SER A 30 -15.76 -4.16 -4.02
C SER A 30 -15.57 -2.64 -3.84
N LEU A 31 -16.53 -1.96 -3.22
CA LEU A 31 -16.46 -0.53 -2.93
C LEU A 31 -15.42 -0.24 -1.84
N GLY A 32 -15.30 -1.11 -0.84
CA GLY A 32 -14.26 -1.02 0.18
C GLY A 32 -12.87 -1.14 -0.41
N GLN A 33 -12.63 -2.14 -1.27
CA GLN A 33 -11.36 -2.29 -1.98
C GLN A 33 -11.06 -1.08 -2.86
N ALA A 34 -12.03 -0.61 -3.65
CA ALA A 34 -11.87 0.56 -4.50
C ALA A 34 -11.54 1.82 -3.70
N LYS A 35 -12.23 2.05 -2.56
CA LYS A 35 -11.95 3.19 -1.67
C LYS A 35 -10.57 3.08 -1.02
N THR A 36 -10.15 1.89 -0.61
CA THR A 36 -8.83 1.64 -0.03
C THR A 36 -7.73 1.94 -1.04
N GLU A 37 -7.83 1.40 -2.26
CA GLU A 37 -6.84 1.66 -3.33
C GLU A 37 -6.83 3.13 -3.75
N PHE A 38 -7.99 3.79 -3.79
CA PHE A 38 -8.09 5.23 -4.05
C PHE A 38 -7.36 6.05 -2.98
N ASN A 39 -7.61 5.78 -1.69
CA ASN A 39 -6.93 6.45 -0.59
C ASN A 39 -5.43 6.15 -0.56
N ARG A 40 -5.05 4.92 -0.92
CA ARG A 40 -3.66 4.50 -1.06
C ARG A 40 -2.97 5.31 -2.16
N GLY A 41 -3.58 5.41 -3.33
CA GLY A 41 -3.07 6.25 -4.42
C GLY A 41 -3.03 7.75 -4.10
N LEU A 42 -3.94 8.27 -3.27
CA LEU A 42 -3.86 9.66 -2.79
C LEU A 42 -2.71 9.88 -1.79
N THR A 43 -2.42 8.89 -0.95
CA THR A 43 -1.31 8.95 0.03
C THR A 43 0.04 8.75 -0.66
N GLU A 44 0.14 7.72 -1.50
CA GLU A 44 1.33 7.39 -2.28
C GLU A 44 1.62 8.46 -3.34
N GLY A 45 0.61 9.01 -4.00
CA GLY A 45 0.76 10.06 -5.01
C GLY A 45 1.17 11.44 -4.47
N GLY A 46 1.22 11.61 -3.15
CA GLY A 46 1.80 12.80 -2.50
C GLY A 46 3.28 12.64 -2.14
N GLY A 47 3.82 11.42 -2.24
CA GLY A 47 5.23 11.09 -2.03
C GLY A 47 5.91 10.69 -3.32
N GLU A 48 7.24 10.59 -3.27
CA GLU A 48 8.04 10.02 -4.36
C GLU A 48 7.66 8.54 -4.52
N SER A 49 7.20 8.13 -5.69
CA SER A 49 6.90 6.71 -5.94
C SER A 49 8.18 5.87 -5.85
N ASP A 50 8.09 4.58 -5.48
CA ASP A 50 9.26 3.68 -5.46
C ASP A 50 10.03 3.70 -6.79
N THR A 51 9.33 3.92 -7.91
CA THR A 51 9.93 4.08 -9.24
C THR A 51 10.71 5.39 -9.37
N GLU A 52 10.19 6.51 -8.86
CA GLU A 52 10.90 7.79 -8.84
C GLU A 52 12.08 7.76 -7.85
N ALA A 53 11.92 7.11 -6.70
CA ALA A 53 12.98 6.92 -5.71
C ALA A 53 14.13 6.08 -6.29
N ASP A 54 13.79 5.01 -7.02
CA ASP A 54 14.77 4.20 -7.74
C ASP A 54 15.46 5.00 -8.85
N MET A 55 14.74 5.88 -9.57
CA MET A 55 15.34 6.79 -10.55
C MET A 55 16.30 7.80 -9.91
N ASN A 56 15.94 8.39 -8.77
CA ASN A 56 16.83 9.26 -8.00
C ASN A 56 18.09 8.53 -7.51
N ARG A 57 18.00 7.21 -7.29
CA ARG A 57 19.13 6.33 -6.97
C ARG A 57 19.89 5.79 -8.19
N GLY A 58 19.68 6.39 -9.36
CA GLY A 58 20.33 6.00 -10.62
C GLY A 58 19.73 4.74 -11.25
N GLY A 59 18.44 4.49 -11.06
CA GLY A 59 17.71 3.34 -11.58
C GLY A 59 17.95 2.03 -10.82
N ARG A 60 18.44 2.11 -9.58
CA ARG A 60 18.74 0.95 -8.73
C ARG A 60 17.72 0.82 -7.60
N THR A 61 17.26 -0.41 -7.35
CA THR A 61 16.41 -0.73 -6.20
C THR A 61 17.14 -0.44 -4.88
N GLU A 62 16.39 -0.16 -3.81
CA GLU A 62 16.94 0.22 -2.50
C GLU A 62 18.01 -0.75 -2.00
N ASN A 63 17.72 -2.05 -2.10
CA ASN A 63 18.62 -3.11 -1.63
C ASN A 63 19.96 -3.12 -2.37
N VAL A 64 19.97 -2.85 -3.69
CA VAL A 64 21.20 -2.89 -4.50
C VAL A 64 22.10 -1.71 -4.18
N ALA A 65 21.52 -0.52 -4.03
CA ALA A 65 22.29 0.65 -3.68
C ALA A 65 22.82 0.62 -2.25
N LEU A 66 22.08 0.05 -1.30
CA LEU A 66 22.57 -0.18 0.07
C LEU A 66 23.77 -1.13 0.08
N THR A 67 23.74 -2.20 -0.72
CA THR A 67 24.89 -3.12 -0.81
C THR A 67 26.11 -2.50 -1.50
N GLU A 68 25.90 -1.63 -2.50
CA GLU A 68 26.99 -0.93 -3.20
C GLU A 68 27.62 0.15 -2.30
N ASP A 69 26.81 0.89 -1.55
CA ASP A 69 27.28 1.89 -0.56
C ASP A 69 28.07 1.21 0.58
N ALA A 70 27.54 0.12 1.14
CA ALA A 70 28.23 -0.68 2.15
C ALA A 70 29.56 -1.25 1.62
N ALA A 71 29.58 -1.78 0.40
CA ALA A 71 30.80 -2.26 -0.25
C ALA A 71 31.82 -1.13 -0.49
N SER A 72 31.36 0.08 -0.88
CA SER A 72 32.23 1.25 -1.07
C SER A 72 32.86 1.74 0.25
N LYS A 73 32.12 1.59 1.35
CA LYS A 73 32.55 1.91 2.72
C LYS A 73 33.35 0.78 3.39
N GLY A 74 33.60 -0.33 2.68
CA GLY A 74 34.40 -1.46 3.17
C GLY A 74 33.69 -2.36 4.19
N ILE A 75 32.35 -2.29 4.25
CA ILE A 75 31.52 -3.13 5.11
C ILE A 75 31.26 -4.45 4.39
N ASP A 76 31.66 -5.57 5.01
CA ASP A 76 31.37 -6.90 4.48
C ASP A 76 29.87 -7.19 4.57
N VAL A 77 29.28 -7.43 3.39
CA VAL A 77 27.86 -7.71 3.18
C VAL A 77 27.58 -9.21 3.06
N GLU A 78 28.62 -10.06 2.93
CA GLU A 78 28.42 -11.51 2.78
C GLU A 78 27.93 -12.13 4.10
N GLY A 79 26.72 -12.68 4.07
CA GLY A 79 26.10 -13.37 5.21
C GLY A 79 25.29 -12.47 6.16
N LYS A 80 25.14 -11.18 5.86
CA LYS A 80 24.27 -10.25 6.62
C LYS A 80 22.91 -10.08 5.94
N THR A 81 21.88 -9.85 6.75
CA THR A 81 20.55 -9.48 6.25
C THR A 81 20.51 -8.00 5.84
N VAL A 82 19.58 -7.63 4.96
CA VAL A 82 19.45 -6.26 4.44
C VAL A 82 19.27 -5.24 5.57
N ASP A 83 18.56 -5.62 6.63
CA ASP A 83 18.32 -4.78 7.80
C ASP A 83 19.59 -4.52 8.63
N GLU A 84 20.44 -5.54 8.80
CA GLU A 84 21.72 -5.41 9.52
C GLU A 84 22.74 -4.56 8.76
N VAL A 85 22.71 -4.62 7.42
CA VAL A 85 23.54 -3.76 6.57
C VAL A 85 23.08 -2.30 6.66
N LYS A 86 21.75 -2.07 6.69
CA LYS A 86 21.17 -0.72 6.84
C LYS A 86 21.55 -0.09 8.18
N GLU A 87 21.50 -0.85 9.26
CA GLU A 87 21.89 -0.40 10.60
C GLU A 87 23.40 -0.09 10.70
N ALA A 88 24.26 -0.92 10.09
CA ALA A 88 25.71 -0.70 10.05
C ALA A 88 26.12 0.51 9.22
N VAL A 89 25.41 0.80 8.12
CA VAL A 89 25.65 2.00 7.29
C VAL A 89 25.20 3.27 8.03
N GLN A 90 24.04 3.24 8.70
CA GLN A 90 23.57 4.39 9.50
C GLN A 90 24.47 4.70 10.69
N SER A 91 24.93 3.68 11.41
CA SER A 91 25.84 3.88 12.55
C SER A 91 27.25 4.34 12.14
N ALA A 92 27.65 4.10 10.88
CA ALA A 92 28.87 4.66 10.31
C ALA A 92 28.70 6.10 9.75
N GLU A 93 27.46 6.57 9.54
CA GLU A 93 27.14 7.94 9.11
C GLU A 93 26.91 8.91 10.29
N GLU A 94 26.67 8.39 11.50
CA GLU A 94 26.49 9.19 12.73
C GLU A 94 27.80 9.47 13.50
N GLU A 95 28.95 8.94 13.05
CA GLU A 95 30.29 9.19 13.62
C GLU A 95 31.18 10.12 12.77
#